data_AF-A0A559VJF6-F1
#
_entry.id   AF-A0A559VJF6-F1
#
_cell.length_a   1.000
_cell.length_b   1.000
_cell.length_c   1.000
_cell.angle_alpha   90.00
_cell.angle_beta   90.00
_cell.angle_gamma   90.00
#
_symmetry.space_group_name_H-M   'P 1'
#
loop_
_entity.id
_entity.type
_entity.pdbx_description
1 polymer ?
#
loop_
_entity_poly.entity_id
_entity_poly.type
_entity_poly.pdbx_seq_one_letter_code
_entity_poly.pdbx_strand_id
1 'polypeptide(L)'
;MAEANRWIAPVVGLPELPYVDFGADLFAERPDGVHWKTAAIVAYAAGRPFVWVDDEQSPEDTAYTAAHHPGPALLHHVDPRLGLREEDFTALANALGGLVTRL
;
A
#
# COMPACT_ATOMS: atom_id res chain seq x y z
N MET A 1 2.19 -1.75 -16.17
CA MET A 1 3.45 -2.40 -16.63
C MET A 1 4.30 -2.78 -15.42
N ALA A 2 5.06 -3.88 -15.47
CA ALA A 2 5.88 -4.36 -14.36
C ALA A 2 7.27 -3.67 -14.26
N GLU A 3 7.30 -2.33 -14.29
CA GLU A 3 8.56 -1.57 -14.40
C GLU A 3 9.49 -1.75 -13.19
N ALA A 4 8.94 -1.86 -11.98
CA ALA A 4 9.73 -2.13 -10.77
C ALA A 4 10.45 -3.48 -10.83
N ASN A 5 9.81 -4.53 -11.37
CA ASN A 5 10.46 -5.83 -11.58
C ASN A 5 11.61 -5.75 -12.59
N ARG A 6 11.53 -4.81 -13.55
CA ARG A 6 12.58 -4.61 -14.56
C ARG A 6 13.76 -3.79 -14.02
N TRP A 7 13.49 -2.71 -13.30
CA TRP A 7 14.51 -1.70 -12.97
C TRP A 7 14.98 -1.73 -11.52
N ILE A 8 14.13 -2.16 -10.58
CA ILE A 8 14.41 -2.10 -9.14
C ILE A 8 14.77 -3.49 -8.62
N ALA A 9 13.92 -4.50 -8.86
CA ALA A 9 14.06 -5.82 -8.25
C ALA A 9 15.46 -6.45 -8.42
N PRO A 10 16.12 -6.41 -9.61
CA PRO A 10 17.46 -6.99 -9.78
C PRO A 10 18.54 -6.28 -8.97
N VAL A 11 18.39 -4.97 -8.74
CA VAL A 11 19.39 -4.16 -8.01
C VAL A 11 19.38 -4.50 -6.52
N VAL A 12 18.20 -4.81 -5.98
CA VAL A 12 18.01 -5.15 -4.55
C VAL A 12 17.91 -6.66 -4.30
N GLY A 13 18.14 -7.49 -5.32
CA GLY A 13 18.13 -8.95 -5.19
C GLY A 13 16.75 -9.57 -4.95
N LEU A 14 15.68 -8.88 -5.34
CA LEU A 14 14.32 -9.40 -5.24
C LEU A 14 13.96 -10.25 -6.48
N PRO A 15 13.12 -11.29 -6.33
CA PRO A 15 12.55 -12.00 -7.47
C PRO A 15 11.53 -11.11 -8.20
N GLU A 16 10.96 -11.62 -9.29
CA GLU A 16 9.76 -11.03 -9.85
C GLU A 16 8.62 -11.11 -8.83
N LEU A 17 8.01 -9.97 -8.52
CA LEU A 17 6.93 -9.86 -7.56
C LEU A 17 5.60 -9.53 -8.25
N PRO A 18 4.46 -10.00 -7.69
CA PRO A 18 3.16 -9.55 -8.14
C PRO A 18 3.00 -8.05 -7.85
N TYR A 19 2.27 -7.33 -8.71
CA TYR A 19 2.12 -5.88 -8.64
C TYR A 19 0.66 -5.45 -8.84
N VAL A 20 0.31 -4.27 -8.34
CA VAL A 20 -0.98 -3.63 -8.61
C VAL A 20 -0.91 -2.94 -9.97
N ASP A 21 -1.77 -3.33 -10.90
CA ASP A 21 -1.92 -2.61 -12.16
C ASP A 21 -2.95 -1.48 -11.98
N PHE A 22 -2.50 -0.24 -12.14
CA PHE A 22 -3.33 0.95 -12.00
C PHE A 22 -4.05 1.34 -13.29
N GLY A 23 -3.72 0.71 -14.43
CA GLY A 23 -4.43 0.90 -15.69
C GLY A 23 -4.63 2.36 -16.10
N ALA A 24 -5.87 2.70 -16.46
CA ALA A 24 -6.24 4.03 -16.94
C ALA A 24 -6.35 5.10 -15.82
N ASP A 25 -6.39 4.69 -14.55
CA ASP A 25 -6.53 5.59 -13.41
C ASP A 25 -5.17 6.13 -12.92
N LEU A 26 -4.08 5.76 -13.60
CA LEU A 26 -2.73 6.23 -13.29
C LEU A 26 -2.67 7.76 -13.35
N PHE A 27 -2.34 8.37 -12.21
CA PHE A 27 -2.31 9.83 -11.99
C PHE A 27 -3.66 10.56 -12.18
N ALA A 28 -4.78 9.84 -12.16
CA ALA A 28 -6.10 10.48 -12.25
C ALA A 28 -6.38 11.33 -11.01
N GLU A 29 -6.84 12.57 -11.18
CA GLU A 29 -7.39 13.32 -10.05
C GLU A 29 -8.79 12.81 -9.73
N ARG A 30 -9.11 12.71 -8.44
CA ARG A 30 -10.42 12.31 -7.98
C ARG A 30 -11.14 13.47 -7.28
N PRO A 31 -12.41 13.75 -7.61
CA PRO A 31 -13.17 14.83 -6.98
C PRO A 31 -13.42 14.64 -5.48
N ASP A 32 -13.33 13.40 -4.99
CA ASP A 32 -13.51 13.04 -3.57
C ASP A 32 -12.23 13.15 -2.74
N GLY A 33 -11.11 13.58 -3.34
CA GLY A 33 -9.83 13.77 -2.66
C GLY A 33 -9.07 12.49 -2.36
N VAL A 34 -9.64 11.32 -2.64
CA VAL A 34 -8.98 10.01 -2.44
C VAL A 34 -7.87 9.86 -3.48
N HIS A 35 -6.72 9.34 -3.08
CA HIS A 35 -5.59 9.08 -3.96
C HIS A 35 -5.95 8.05 -5.03
N TRP A 36 -5.43 8.25 -6.25
CA TRP A 36 -5.75 7.41 -7.40
C TRP A 36 -5.34 5.95 -7.23
N LYS A 37 -4.30 5.69 -6.42
CA LYS A 37 -3.87 4.33 -6.08
C LYS A 37 -4.88 3.58 -5.20
N THR A 38 -5.63 4.29 -4.36
CA THR A 38 -6.32 3.70 -3.20
C THR A 38 -7.38 2.68 -3.60
N ALA A 39 -8.25 3.00 -4.56
CA ALA A 39 -9.29 2.08 -5.01
C ALA A 39 -8.71 0.81 -5.65
N ALA A 40 -7.67 0.95 -6.46
CA ALA A 40 -6.98 -0.18 -7.09
C ALA A 40 -6.28 -1.08 -6.07
N ILE A 41 -5.62 -0.50 -5.06
CA ILE A 41 -4.99 -1.26 -3.97
C ILE A 41 -6.03 -2.05 -3.17
N VAL A 42 -7.14 -1.40 -2.78
CA VAL A 42 -8.23 -2.07 -2.04
C VAL A 42 -8.85 -3.20 -2.86
N ALA A 43 -9.11 -2.98 -4.14
CA ALA A 43 -9.64 -4.00 -5.05
C ALA A 43 -8.65 -5.17 -5.21
N TYR A 44 -7.36 -4.88 -5.40
CA TYR A 44 -6.31 -5.88 -5.56
C TYR A 44 -6.08 -6.71 -4.28
N ALA A 45 -6.23 -6.09 -3.10
CA ALA A 45 -6.18 -6.80 -1.83
C ALA A 45 -7.28 -7.86 -1.73
N ALA A 46 -8.45 -7.61 -2.33
CA ALA A 46 -9.56 -8.57 -2.44
C ALA A 46 -9.96 -9.18 -1.08
N GLY A 47 -10.00 -8.34 -0.04
CA GLY A 47 -10.32 -8.76 1.33
C GLY A 47 -9.16 -9.40 2.12
N ARG A 48 -8.01 -9.67 1.47
CA ARG A 48 -6.80 -10.11 2.18
C ARG A 48 -6.27 -8.96 3.04
N PRO A 49 -5.79 -9.24 4.27
CA PRO A 49 -5.10 -8.24 5.05
C PRO A 49 -3.91 -7.64 4.30
N PHE A 50 -3.71 -6.33 4.42
CA PHE A 50 -2.58 -5.66 3.79
C PHE A 50 -2.07 -4.48 4.61
N VAL A 51 -0.83 -4.09 4.33
CA VAL A 51 -0.27 -2.81 4.75
C VAL A 51 0.18 -2.06 3.51
N TRP A 52 -0.24 -0.81 3.36
CA TRP A 52 0.21 0.09 2.30
C TRP A 52 1.18 1.12 2.89
N VAL A 53 2.43 1.06 2.44
CA VAL A 53 3.51 1.96 2.85
C VAL A 53 3.76 2.96 1.73
N ASP A 54 3.57 4.25 1.99
CA ASP A 54 3.65 5.31 0.97
C ASP A 54 3.74 6.68 1.67
N ASP A 55 4.16 7.71 0.94
CA ASP A 55 4.26 9.09 1.42
C ASP A 55 3.10 9.97 0.92
N GLU A 56 2.28 9.50 -0.01
CA GLU A 56 1.23 10.30 -0.66
C GLU A 56 -0.17 10.13 -0.06
N GLN A 57 -0.31 9.26 0.96
CA GLN A 57 -1.60 8.93 1.58
C GLN A 57 -2.22 10.13 2.32
N SER A 58 -3.55 10.24 2.25
CA SER A 58 -4.34 11.26 2.95
C SER A 58 -5.36 10.66 3.94
N PRO A 59 -6.02 11.49 4.78
CA PRO A 59 -7.13 11.04 5.61
C PRO A 59 -8.30 10.43 4.81
N GLU A 60 -8.55 10.92 3.60
CA GLU A 60 -9.58 10.42 2.69
C GLU A 60 -9.27 8.98 2.24
N ASP A 61 -8.00 8.64 2.03
CA ASP A 61 -7.58 7.27 1.71
C ASP A 61 -7.85 6.29 2.86
N THR A 62 -7.60 6.75 4.08
CA THR A 62 -7.89 5.98 5.30
C THR A 62 -9.38 5.74 5.43
N ALA A 63 -10.20 6.77 5.23
CA ALA A 63 -11.66 6.66 5.28
C ALA A 63 -12.20 5.74 4.17
N TYR A 64 -11.68 5.89 2.94
CA TYR A 64 -12.05 5.04 1.81
C TYR A 64 -11.71 3.58 2.09
N THR A 65 -10.49 3.29 2.55
CA THR A 65 -10.05 1.93 2.87
C THR A 65 -10.92 1.30 3.95
N ALA A 66 -11.21 2.03 5.04
CA ALA A 66 -12.06 1.54 6.12
C ALA A 66 -13.50 1.23 5.67
N ALA A 67 -14.04 2.00 4.72
CA ALA A 67 -15.39 1.80 4.20
C ALA A 67 -15.49 0.65 3.18
N HIS A 68 -14.43 0.38 2.41
CA HIS A 68 -14.49 -0.50 1.23
C HIS A 68 -13.67 -1.80 1.38
N HIS A 69 -12.80 -1.90 2.38
CA HIS A 69 -12.01 -3.10 2.64
C HIS A 69 -12.52 -3.82 3.89
N PRO A 70 -13.10 -5.04 3.78
CA PRO A 70 -13.66 -5.76 4.93
C PRO A 70 -12.59 -6.42 5.81
N GLY A 71 -11.37 -6.58 5.28
CA GLY A 71 -10.24 -7.14 6.00
C GLY A 71 -9.51 -6.09 6.82
N PRO A 72 -8.61 -6.49 7.71
CA PRO A 72 -7.77 -5.55 8.41
C PRO A 72 -6.69 -4.96 7.48
N ALA A 73 -6.61 -3.63 7.46
CA ALA A 73 -5.68 -2.87 6.64
C ALA A 73 -5.00 -1.75 7.45
N LEU A 74 -3.75 -1.46 7.12
CA LEU A 74 -2.99 -0.34 7.66
C LEU A 74 -2.45 0.53 6.51
N LEU A 75 -2.64 1.84 6.59
CA LEU A 75 -1.94 2.83 5.78
C LEU A 75 -0.83 3.40 6.64
N HIS A 76 0.43 3.10 6.31
CA HIS A 76 1.61 3.50 7.05
C HIS A 76 2.36 4.57 6.27
N HIS A 77 2.25 5.81 6.74
CA HIS A 77 2.92 6.95 6.11
C HIS A 77 4.42 6.96 6.42
N VAL A 78 5.25 7.24 5.41
CA VAL A 78 6.71 7.37 5.55
C VAL A 78 7.17 8.72 5.03
N ASP A 79 8.08 9.40 5.74
CA ASP A 79 8.69 10.63 5.24
C ASP A 79 9.65 10.30 4.07
N PRO A 80 9.39 10.81 2.85
CA PRO A 80 10.20 10.47 1.67
C PRO A 80 11.63 11.03 1.74
N ARG A 81 11.89 12.03 2.60
CA ARG A 81 13.24 12.56 2.83
C ARG A 81 14.09 11.64 3.68
N LEU A 82 13.46 10.81 4.50
CA LEU A 82 14.12 9.96 5.48
C LEU A 82 14.12 8.50 5.06
N GLY A 83 13.08 8.09 4.31
CA GLY A 83 12.83 6.70 3.97
C GLY A 83 12.44 5.85 5.18
N LEU A 84 12.37 4.53 4.96
CA LEU A 84 12.04 3.57 6.01
C LEU A 84 13.14 3.47 7.07
N ARG A 85 12.72 3.50 8.33
CA ARG A 85 13.56 3.40 9.53
C ARG A 85 13.13 2.25 10.42
N GLU A 86 13.94 1.97 11.43
CA GLU A 86 13.70 0.88 12.39
C GLU A 86 12.34 0.97 13.09
N GLU A 87 11.88 2.19 13.39
CA GLU A 87 10.55 2.45 13.95
C GLU A 87 9.42 2.07 12.99
N ASP A 88 9.58 2.30 11.69
CA ASP A 88 8.62 1.86 10.68
C ASP A 88 8.54 0.34 10.63
N PHE A 89 9.69 -0.35 10.57
CA PHE A 89 9.72 -1.82 10.59
C PHE A 89 9.10 -2.39 11.86
N THR A 90 9.30 -1.73 13.01
CA THR A 90 8.65 -2.11 14.28
C THR A 90 7.13 -1.94 14.20
N ALA A 91 6.64 -0.83 13.66
CA ALA A 91 5.21 -0.60 13.44
C ALA A 91 4.60 -1.65 12.50
N LEU A 92 5.27 -1.95 11.39
CA LEU A 92 4.85 -2.95 10.41
C LEU A 92 4.81 -4.36 11.02
N ALA A 93 5.83 -4.75 11.80
CA ALA A 93 5.87 -6.05 12.47
C ALA A 93 4.73 -6.20 13.49
N ASN A 94 4.43 -5.16 14.26
CA ASN A 94 3.31 -5.16 15.20
C ASN A 94 1.97 -5.27 14.49
N ALA A 95 1.79 -4.52 13.39
CA ALA A 95 0.60 -4.61 12.56
C ALA A 95 0.44 -6.04 12.03
N LEU A 96 1.46 -6.60 11.39
CA LEU A 96 1.43 -7.95 10.82
C LEU A 96 1.22 -9.04 11.88
N GLY A 97 1.81 -8.91 13.07
CA GLY A 97 1.56 -9.81 14.20
C GLY A 97 0.10 -9.79 14.64
N GLY A 98 -0.54 -8.61 14.63
CA GLY A 98 -1.98 -8.46 14.87
C GLY A 98 -2.85 -8.99 13.73
N LEU A 99 -2.37 -8.92 12.48
CA LEU A 99 -3.04 -9.42 11.28
C LEU A 99 -3.07 -10.96 11.22
N VAL A 100 -2.00 -11.63 11.67
CA VAL A 100 -1.89 -13.10 11.68
C VAL A 100 -2.62 -13.74 12.87
N THR A 101 -2.74 -13.04 14.00
CA THR A 101 -3.34 -13.60 15.24
C THR A 101 -4.88 -13.53 15.26
N ARG A 102 -5.52 -12.94 14.23
CA ARG A 102 -6.99 -12.83 14.10
C ARG A 102 -7.62 -13.78 13.06
N LEU A 103 -6.83 -14.69 12.49
CA LEU A 103 -7.31 -15.87 11.74
C LEU A 103 -7.52 -17.04 12.69
#